data_AF-A0A838Q0V0-F1
#
_entry.id   AF-A0A838Q0V0-F1
#
_cell.length_a   1.000
_cell.length_b   1.000
_cell.length_c   1.000
_cell.angle_alpha   90.00
_cell.angle_beta   90.00
_cell.angle_gamma   90.00
#
_symmetry.space_group_name_H-M   'P 1'
#
loop_
_entity.id
_entity.type
_entity.pdbx_description
1 polymer ?
#
loop_
_entity_poly.entity_id
_entity_poly.type
_entity_poly.pdbx_seq_one_letter_code
_entity_poly.pdbx_strand_id
1 'polypeptide(L)' 'MGVFSKRNDIEEPGGGGSGLHLDLDERFCPTCRQQLQPWQTTCPDDGAAAVPRGQLPSAMPPPPAHLLDDDDR' A
#
# COMPACT_ATOMS: atom_id res chain seq x y z
N MET A 1 45.94 12.22 -36.37
CA MET A 1 44.61 12.13 -37.00
C MET A 1 43.84 11.04 -36.26
N GLY A 2 42.96 11.42 -35.32
CA GLY A 2 42.07 10.49 -34.63
C GLY A 2 40.65 11.02 -34.77
N VAL A 3 39.80 10.27 -35.45
CA VAL A 3 38.39 10.61 -35.68
C VAL A 3 37.58 10.12 -34.48
N PHE A 4 37.06 11.05 -33.68
CA PHE A 4 36.14 10.73 -32.59
C PHE A 4 34.72 10.74 -33.16
N SER A 5 34.18 9.54 -33.33
CA SER A 5 32.86 9.31 -33.90
C SER A 5 31.74 9.85 -33.01
N LYS A 6 30.99 10.78 -33.61
CA LYS A 6 29.54 11.00 -33.53
C LYS A 6 28.83 10.65 -32.20
N ARG A 7 28.38 11.72 -31.54
CA ARG A 7 27.26 11.79 -30.57
C ARG A 7 26.04 11.07 -31.16
N ASN A 8 25.48 10.09 -30.47
CA ASN A 8 24.13 9.62 -30.73
C ASN A 8 23.27 9.89 -29.49
N ASP A 9 22.40 10.88 -29.66
CA ASP A 9 21.22 11.16 -28.86
C ASP A 9 20.18 10.05 -29.07
N ILE A 10 19.09 10.05 -28.31
CA ILE A 10 17.94 9.12 -28.32
C ILE A 10 18.26 7.80 -27.56
N GLU A 11 17.69 7.50 -26.38
CA GLU A 11 16.26 7.38 -26.08
C GLU A 11 15.94 7.78 -24.61
N GLU A 12 15.09 8.79 -24.42
CA GLU A 12 14.20 8.85 -23.26
C GLU A 12 13.02 7.91 -23.56
N PRO A 13 12.47 7.21 -22.55
CA PRO A 13 11.16 7.67 -22.14
C PRO A 13 11.01 7.69 -20.62
N GLY A 14 10.61 8.84 -20.10
CA GLY A 14 9.89 8.88 -18.83
C GLY A 14 8.70 7.93 -18.87
N GLY A 15 8.43 7.28 -17.73
CA GLY A 15 7.26 6.44 -17.53
C GLY A 15 7.62 4.99 -17.24
N GLY A 16 7.74 4.64 -15.97
CA GLY A 16 8.04 3.26 -15.61
C GLY A 16 8.18 3.04 -14.12
N GLY A 17 7.19 3.50 -13.36
CA GLY A 17 7.22 3.32 -11.92
C GLY A 17 6.07 4.02 -11.25
N SER A 18 4.83 3.72 -11.64
CA SER A 18 3.83 3.51 -10.59
C SER A 18 4.35 2.33 -9.78
N GLY A 19 5.30 2.60 -8.88
CA GLY A 19 5.76 1.67 -7.90
C GLY A 19 4.50 1.35 -7.12
N LEU A 20 3.85 0.24 -7.46
CA LEU A 20 3.02 -0.47 -6.53
C LEU A 20 4.00 -0.77 -5.41
N HIS A 21 4.12 0.13 -4.43
CA HIS A 21 4.79 -0.13 -3.18
C HIS A 21 3.89 -1.17 -2.53
N LEU A 22 4.12 -2.41 -2.96
CA LEU A 22 3.53 -3.61 -2.45
C LEU A 22 4.11 -3.69 -1.05
N ASP A 23 3.42 -3.04 -0.14
CA ASP A 23 3.72 -3.05 1.27
C ASP A 23 3.30 -4.42 1.82
N LEU A 24 3.92 -5.46 1.25
CA LEU A 24 3.61 -6.86 1.51
C LEU A 24 4.07 -7.26 2.91
N ASP A 25 4.88 -6.43 3.54
CA ASP A 25 5.46 -6.61 4.87
C ASP A 25 4.87 -5.62 5.90
N GLU A 26 3.87 -4.82 5.50
CA GLU A 26 3.19 -3.89 6.39
C GLU A 26 2.37 -4.64 7.43
N ARG A 27 2.86 -4.62 8.67
CA ARG A 27 2.18 -5.22 9.80
C ARG A 27 1.48 -4.16 10.62
N PHE A 28 0.28 -4.49 11.07
CA PHE A 28 -0.55 -3.60 11.86
C PHE A 28 -1.06 -4.29 13.11
N CYS A 29 -1.19 -3.48 14.15
CA CYS A 29 -1.87 -3.86 15.38
C CYS A 29 -3.40 -3.90 15.14
N PRO A 30 -4.11 -5.00 15.40
CA PRO A 30 -5.56 -5.07 15.18
C PRO A 30 -6.36 -4.19 16.15
N THR A 31 -5.79 -3.91 17.33
CA THR A 31 -6.42 -3.11 18.40
C THR A 31 -6.17 -1.62 18.19
N CYS A 32 -4.89 -1.23 18.24
CA CYS A 32 -4.44 0.14 18.15
C CYS A 32 -4.31 0.69 16.71
N ARG A 33 -4.40 -0.18 15.69
CA ARG A 33 -4.28 0.15 14.26
C ARG A 33 -2.97 0.86 13.87
N GLN A 34 -1.98 0.85 14.75
CA GLN A 34 -0.66 1.40 14.45
C GLN A 34 0.09 0.47 13.50
N GLN A 35 0.84 1.10 12.59
CA GLN A 35 1.80 0.41 11.74
C GLN A 35 2.99 -0.04 12.60
N LEU A 36 3.32 -1.32 12.51
CA LEU A 36 4.42 -1.96 13.21
C LEU A 36 5.55 -2.23 12.23
N GLN A 37 6.75 -2.46 12.77
CA GLN A 37 7.89 -2.89 11.95
C GLN A 37 7.63 -4.29 11.37
N PRO A 38 8.17 -4.61 10.18
CA PRO A 38 7.87 -5.88 9.50
C PRO A 38 8.34 -7.12 10.28
N TRP A 39 9.44 -7.00 11.03
CA TRP A 39 9.92 -8.06 11.92
C TRP A 39 9.15 -8.18 13.24
N GLN A 40 8.28 -7.22 13.58
CA GLN A 40 7.49 -7.28 14.80
C GLN A 40 6.27 -8.19 14.61
N THR A 41 6.19 -9.25 15.41
CA THR A 41 5.05 -10.18 15.45
C THR A 41 4.00 -9.79 16.47
N THR A 42 4.33 -8.86 17.37
CA THR A 42 3.49 -8.50 18.51
C THR A 42 3.58 -6.99 18.75
N CYS A 43 2.45 -6.35 19.01
CA CYS A 43 2.39 -4.94 19.36
C CYS A 43 3.01 -4.72 20.75
N PRO A 44 3.94 -3.76 20.92
CA PRO A 44 4.53 -3.46 22.24
C PRO A 44 3.58 -2.73 23.19
N ASP A 45 2.50 -2.14 22.68
CA ASP A 45 1.53 -1.37 23.49
C ASP A 45 0.46 -2.28 24.10
N ASP A 46 -0.22 -3.08 23.25
CA ASP A 46 -1.32 -3.94 23.68
C ASP A 46 -0.93 -5.42 23.86
N GLY A 47 0.23 -5.85 23.36
CA GLY A 47 0.62 -7.27 23.30
C GLY A 47 -0.14 -8.11 22.26
N ALA A 48 -0.96 -7.49 21.42
CA ALA A 48 -1.72 -8.18 20.37
C ALA A 48 -0.81 -8.68 19.23
N ALA A 49 -1.17 -9.80 18.60
CA ALA A 49 -0.46 -10.32 17.43
C ALA A 49 -0.59 -9.35 16.25
N ALA A 50 0.54 -9.05 15.62
CA ALA A 50 0.59 -8.18 14.45
C ALA A 50 -0.01 -8.91 13.24
N VAL A 51 -0.94 -8.24 12.55
CA VAL A 51 -1.65 -8.79 11.39
C VAL A 51 -1.35 -7.96 10.15
N PRO A 52 -1.36 -8.53 8.93
CA PRO A 52 -1.24 -7.75 7.72
C PRO A 52 -2.43 -6.82 7.55
N ARG A 53 -2.26 -5.71 6.82
CA ARG A 53 -3.32 -4.71 6.58
C ARG A 53 -4.66 -5.31 6.13
N GLY A 54 -4.63 -6.32 5.27
CA GLY A 54 -5.82 -6.99 4.76
C GLY A 54 -6.60 -7.79 5.81
N GLN A 55 -6.00 -8.12 6.94
CA GLN A 55 -6.66 -8.78 8.08
C GLN A 55 -7.13 -7.79 9.15
N LEU A 56 -6.87 -6.49 8.99
CA LEU A 56 -7.43 -5.51 9.91
C LEU A 56 -8.96 -5.51 9.81
N PRO A 57 -9.67 -5.52 10.95
CA PRO A 57 -11.11 -5.39 10.94
C PRO A 57 -11.49 -4.07 10.26
N SER A 58 -12.29 -4.17 9.20
CA SER A 58 -12.72 -3.03 8.40
C SER A 58 -13.26 -1.95 9.33
N ALA A 59 -12.65 -0.77 9.30
CA ALA A 59 -13.12 0.38 10.06
C ALA A 59 -14.35 1.02 9.42
N MET A 60 -14.74 0.57 8.21
CA MET A 60 -15.90 1.09 7.52
C MET A 60 -17.18 0.62 8.22
N PRO A 61 -17.99 1.53 8.77
CA PRO A 61 -19.33 1.16 9.21
C PRO A 61 -20.12 0.64 8.00
N PRO A 62 -21.06 -0.29 8.20
CA PRO A 62 -21.94 -0.70 7.13
C PRO A 62 -22.61 0.53 6.52
N PRO A 63 -22.78 0.59 5.18
CA PRO A 63 -23.49 1.70 4.56
C PRO A 63 -24.89 1.81 5.17
N PRO A 64 -25.37 3.03 5.44
CA PRO A 64 -26.68 3.20 6.04
C PRO A 64 -27.78 2.73 5.06
N ALA A 65 -28.78 2.02 5.59
CA ALA A 65 -29.80 1.31 4.80
C ALA A 65 -30.55 2.19 3.78
N HIS A 66 -30.68 3.49 4.05
CA HIS A 66 -31.37 4.44 3.16
C HIS A 66 -30.62 4.73 1.84
N LEU A 67 -29.35 4.32 1.71
CA LEU A 67 -28.60 4.45 0.45
C LEU A 67 -28.76 3.23 -0.46
N LEU A 68 -29.28 2.11 0.05
CA LEU A 68 -29.48 0.89 -0.75
C LEU A 68 -30.85 0.84 -1.45
N ASP A 69 -31.76 1.76 -1.11
CA ASP A 69 -33.16 1.75 -1.58
C ASP A 69 -33.38 2.61 -2.84
N ASP A 70 -32.40 3.44 -3.25
CA ASP A 70 -32.55 4.43 -4.34
C ASP A 70 -32.13 3.90 -5.74
N ASP A 71 -31.59 2.66 -5.84
CA ASP A 71 -31.16 2.02 -7.09
C ASP A 71 -32.22 1.06 -7.68
N ASP A 72 -33.50 1.25 -7.33
CA ASP A 72 -34.65 0.53 -7.92
C ASP A 72 -35.71 1.54 -8.39
N ARG A 73 -35.39 2.36 -9.41
CA ARG A 73 -36.40 3.15 -10.11
C ARG A 73 -36.11 3.40 -11.59
#